data_AF-A0A653UZ83-F1
#
_entry.id   AF-A0A653UZ83-F1
#
_cell.length_a   1.000
_cell.length_b   1.000
_cell.length_c   1.000
_cell.angle_alpha   90.00
_cell.angle_beta   90.00
_cell.angle_gamma   90.00
#
_symmetry.space_group_name_H-M   'P 1'
#
loop_
_entity.id
_entity.type
_entity.pdbx_description
1 polymer ?
#
loop_
_entity_poly.entity_id
_entity_poly.type
_entity_poly.pdbx_seq_one_letter_code
_entity_poly.pdbx_strand_id
1 'polypeptide(L)' 'MKNLAFLTGVITVSFLIFTIAFCQFETSFTIMNILFIIGNFLIVLMVYRVLKSMTTTSKTFNDWYEDQPKMKD' A
#
# COMPACT_ATOMS: atom_id res chain seq x y z
N MET A 1 2.15 11.39 10.58
CA MET A 1 1.56 10.64 9.45
C MET A 1 2.31 9.37 9.05
N LYS A 2 3.65 9.26 9.26
CA LYS A 2 4.42 8.03 8.97
C LYS A 2 3.78 6.74 9.51
N ASN A 3 3.33 6.77 10.77
CA ASN A 3 2.70 5.60 11.40
C ASN A 3 1.35 5.24 10.75
N LEU A 4 0.63 6.21 10.18
CA LEU A 4 -0.68 5.98 9.56
C LEU A 4 -0.54 5.30 8.18
N ALA A 5 0.44 5.71 7.38
CA ALA A 5 0.75 5.04 6.11
C ALA A 5 1.29 3.63 6.32
N PHE A 6 2.22 3.47 7.27
CA PHE A 6 2.72 2.16 7.66
C PHE A 6 1.59 1.24 8.14
N LEU A 7 0.75 1.72 9.06
CA LEU A 7 -0.40 0.97 9.56
C LEU A 7 -1.38 0.58 8.45
N THR A 8 -1.67 1.49 7.51
CA THR A 8 -2.55 1.20 6.37
C THR A 8 -1.93 0.13 5.46
N GLY A 9 -0.60 0.18 5.27
CA GLY A 9 0.15 -0.86 4.57
C GLY A 9 0.00 -2.23 5.23
N VAL A 10 0.26 -2.32 6.54
CA VAL A 10 0.11 -3.56 7.31
C VAL A 10 -1.30 -4.12 7.20
N ILE A 11 -2.33 -3.30 7.41
CA ILE A 11 -3.74 -3.72 7.30
C ILE A 11 -4.04 -4.26 5.90
N THR A 12 -3.58 -3.58 4.85
CA THR A 12 -3.84 -3.97 3.46
C THR A 12 -3.19 -5.32 3.14
N VAL A 13 -1.93 -5.52 3.57
CA VAL A 13 -1.22 -6.78 3.36
C VAL A 13 -1.85 -7.92 4.18
N SER A 14 -2.19 -7.68 5.44
CA SER A 14 -2.90 -8.67 6.26
C SER A 14 -4.25 -9.07 5.67
N PHE A 15 -5.00 -8.11 5.13
CA PHE A 15 -6.26 -8.37 4.43
C PHE A 15 -6.05 -9.22 3.16
N LEU A 16 -4.99 -8.96 2.40
CA LEU A 16 -4.65 -9.74 1.22
C LEU A 16 -4.32 -11.19 1.59
N ILE A 17 -3.46 -11.40 2.60
CA ILE A 17 -3.09 -12.73 3.11
C ILE A 17 -4.33 -13.47 3.60
N PHE A 18 -5.19 -12.80 4.37
CA PHE A 18 -6.46 -13.36 4.82
C PHE A 18 -7.32 -13.79 3.64
N THR A 19 -7.49 -12.94 2.62
CA THR A 19 -8.30 -13.25 1.43
C THR A 19 -7.73 -14.47 0.68
N ILE A 20 -6.41 -14.56 0.50
CA ILE A 20 -5.76 -15.69 -0.16
C ILE A 20 -5.95 -16.99 0.62
N ALA A 21 -5.82 -16.95 1.95
CA ALA A 21 -6.11 -18.10 2.80
C ALA A 21 -7.58 -18.49 2.73
N PHE A 22 -8.49 -17.51 2.68
CA PHE A 22 -9.92 -17.73 2.59
C PHE A 22 -10.36 -18.33 1.24
N CYS A 23 -9.63 -18.06 0.16
CA CYS A 23 -9.81 -18.71 -1.15
C CYS A 23 -9.60 -20.23 -1.13
N GLN A 24 -8.92 -20.78 -0.11
CA GLN A 24 -8.69 -22.23 -0.03
C GLN A 24 -9.92 -23.01 0.44
N PHE A 25 -10.96 -22.33 0.94
CA PHE A 25 -12.22 -22.94 1.32
C PHE A 25 -13.22 -22.87 0.17
N GLU A 26 -14.22 -23.76 0.17
CA GLU A 26 -15.37 -23.73 -0.75
C GLU A 26 -16.31 -22.55 -0.41
N THR A 27 -15.79 -21.34 -0.58
CA THR A 27 -16.46 -20.09 -0.25
C THR A 27 -17.33 -19.65 -1.42
N SER A 28 -18.49 -19.05 -1.14
CA SER A 28 -19.35 -18.55 -2.21
C SER A 28 -18.67 -17.46 -3.04
N PHE A 29 -18.94 -17.47 -4.34
CA PHE A 29 -18.45 -16.46 -5.28
C PHE A 29 -18.82 -15.04 -4.85
N THR A 30 -20.03 -14.83 -4.31
CA THR A 30 -20.49 -13.53 -3.84
C THR A 30 -19.60 -12.97 -2.73
N ILE A 31 -19.22 -13.80 -1.75
CA ILE A 31 -18.33 -13.38 -0.67
C ILE A 31 -16.95 -13.03 -1.23
N MET A 32 -16.43 -13.85 -2.16
CA MET A 32 -15.14 -13.61 -2.80
C MET A 32 -15.11 -12.30 -3.58
N ASN A 33 -16.20 -12.00 -4.31
CA ASN A 33 -16.33 -10.76 -5.07
C ASN A 33 -16.38 -9.52 -4.16
N ILE A 34 -17.05 -9.61 -3.01
CA ILE A 34 -17.07 -8.52 -2.02
C ILE A 34 -15.66 -8.28 -1.47
N LEU A 35 -14.94 -9.35 -1.09
CA LEU A 35 -13.55 -9.25 -0.61
C LEU A 35 -12.63 -8.64 -1.67
N PHE A 36 -12.81 -9.01 -2.94
CA PHE A 36 -12.06 -8.45 -4.05
C PHE A 36 -12.27 -6.94 -4.21
N ILE A 37 -13.52 -6.47 -4.16
CA ILE A 37 -13.84 -5.03 -4.27
C ILE A 37 -13.23 -4.26 -3.08
N ILE A 38 -13.35 -4.79 -1.87
CA ILE A 38 -12.76 -4.18 -0.66
C ILE A 38 -11.24 -4.12 -0.77
N GLY A 39 -10.60 -5.20 -1.24
CA GLY A 39 -9.15 -5.27 -1.41
C GLY A 39 -8.62 -4.20 -2.36
N ASN A 40 -9.28 -4.01 -3.51
CA ASN A 40 -8.92 -2.94 -4.45
C ASN A 40 -9.05 -1.55 -3.82
N PHE A 41 -10.11 -1.30 -3.05
CA PHE A 41 -10.27 -0.04 -2.33
C PHE A 41 -9.16 0.19 -1.29
N LEU A 42 -8.77 -0.84 -0.53
CA LEU A 42 -7.69 -0.77 0.44
C LEU A 42 -6.34 -0.46 -0.22
N ILE A 43 -6.05 -1.04 -1.39
CA ILE A 43 -4.83 -0.74 -2.14
C ILE A 43 -4.78 0.74 -2.53
N VAL A 44 -5.86 1.28 -3.11
CA VAL A 44 -5.91 2.71 -3.49
C VAL A 44 -5.72 3.61 -2.27
N LEU A 45 -6.37 3.29 -1.15
CA LEU A 45 -6.23 4.04 0.10
C LEU A 45 -4.80 3.97 0.65
N MET A 46 -4.17 2.80 0.61
CA MET A 46 -2.80 2.59 1.04
C MET A 46 -1.83 3.42 0.20
N VAL A 47 -1.92 3.35 -1.13
CA VAL A 47 -1.09 4.15 -2.05
C VAL A 47 -1.26 5.64 -1.78
N TYR A 48 -2.51 6.12 -1.69
CA TYR A 48 -2.78 7.53 -1.36
C TYR A 48 -2.13 7.94 -0.04
N ARG A 49 -2.23 7.12 1.00
CA ARG A 49 -1.65 7.42 2.32
C ARG A 49 -0.12 7.34 2.30
N VAL A 50 0.49 6.44 1.55
CA VAL A 50 1.94 6.38 1.35
C VAL A 50 2.45 7.63 0.65
N LEU A 51 1.80 8.04 -0.45
CA LEU A 51 2.17 9.25 -1.18
C LEU A 51 2.00 10.52 -0.34
N LYS A 52 0.93 10.61 0.47
CA LYS A 52 0.73 11.72 1.42
C LYS A 52 1.58 11.63 2.69
N SER A 53 2.11 10.46 3.02
CA SER A 53 3.07 10.29 4.09
C SER A 53 4.39 10.89 3.64
N MET A 54 4.48 12.21 3.78
CA MET A 54 5.64 13.03 3.44
C MET A 54 6.93 12.35 3.88
N THR A 55 7.66 11.82 2.91
CA THR A 55 9.12 11.82 3.00
C THR A 55 9.51 13.20 2.50
N THR A 56 9.91 14.09 3.42
CA THR A 56 10.53 15.37 3.05
C THR A 56 11.82 15.04 2.34
N THR A 57 11.76 14.91 1.01
CA THR A 57 12.95 14.84 0.19
C THR A 57 13.26 16.26 -0.25
N SER A 58 14.52 16.68 -0.09
CA SER A 58 15.01 17.92 -0.70
C SER A 58 15.16 17.78 -2.22
N LYS A 59 14.98 16.57 -2.76
CA LYS A 59 15.08 16.29 -4.18
C LYS A 59 13.84 16.73 -4.94
N THR A 60 14.08 17.44 -6.02
CA THR A 60 13.10 17.90 -6.98
C THR A 60 13.07 16.98 -8.19
N PHE A 61 12.10 17.14 -9.09
CA PHE A 61 12.08 16.39 -10.36
C PHE A 61 13.33 16.64 -11.23
N ASN A 62 14.02 17.77 -11.01
CA ASN A 62 15.28 18.08 -11.69
C ASN A 62 16.46 17.27 -11.13
N ASP A 63 16.36 16.75 -9.91
CA ASP A 63 17.31 15.80 -9.38
C ASP A 63 16.93 14.42 -9.96
N TRP A 64 17.73 13.95 -10.92
CA TRP A 64 17.51 12.65 -11.59
C TRP A 64 17.39 11.51 -10.56
N TYR A 65 16.77 10.40 -10.97
CA TYR A 65 16.66 9.22 -10.11
C TYR A 65 18.06 8.75 -9.68
N GLU A 66 18.28 8.71 -8.37
CA GLU A 66 19.51 8.18 -7.76
C GLU A 66 19.13 6.99 -6.89
N ASP A 67 19.76 5.84 -7.15
CA ASP A 67 19.56 4.61 -6.36
C ASP A 67 19.92 4.83 -4.88
N GLN A 68 20.86 5.75 -4.58
CA GLN A 68 21.24 6.19 -3.24
C GLN A 68 21.50 7.70 -3.26
N PRO A 69 20.96 8.49 -2.30
CA PRO A 69 21.22 9.93 -2.26
C PRO A 69 22.70 10.19 -2.02
N LYS A 70 23.40 10.73 -3.02
CA LYS A 70 24.73 11.32 -2.79
C LYS A 70 24.55 12.63 -2.03
N MET A 71 25.32 12.84 -0.98
CA MET A 71 25.39 14.15 -0.33
C MET A 71 25.94 15.14 -1.36
N LYS A 72 25.24 16.25 -1.58
CA LYS A 72 25.78 17.39 -2.33
C LYS A 72 26.79 18.08 -1.41
N ASP A 73 28.05 18.13 -1.83
CA ASP A 73 29.10 18.95 -1.22
C ASP A 73 28.76 20.44 -1.30
#